data_AF-A0A7R9ZVI1-F1
#
_entry.id   AF-A0A7R9ZVI1-F1
#
_cell.length_a   1.000
_cell.length_b   1.000
_cell.length_c   1.000
_cell.angle_alpha   90.00
_cell.angle_beta   90.00
_cell.angle_gamma   90.00
#
_symmetry.space_group_name_H-M   'P 1'
#
loop_
_entity.id
_entity.type
_entity.pdbx_description
1 polymer ?
#
loop_
_entity_poly.entity_id
_entity_poly.type
_entity_poly.pdbx_seq_one_letter_code
_entity_poly.pdbx_strand_id
1 'polypeptide(L)'
;LAEEGLLELCNSATSQDSQVHRAAVKFAIKQVVELVRTGSRAKREQATRALGRLAREDAGYKARIVEANAIPVLVDLLCSMDSSIQESAARTLTCLARNCPVNRALMGTAGAIPRLTDLLMAPTAATSAAAASSVELPSPPDEGGQDPNALRAAAAGALFHLALNSASNKAMIVLAGAIPLLIDLLAVDSSEARQQAT
;
A
#
# COMPACT_ATOMS: atom_id res chain seq x y z
N LEU A 1 -3.59 12.25 -22.09
CA LEU A 1 -2.47 13.14 -22.47
C LEU A 1 -1.79 13.80 -21.26
N ALA A 2 -2.36 14.80 -20.58
CA ALA A 2 -1.63 15.45 -19.46
C ALA A 2 -1.35 14.51 -18.26
N GLU A 3 -2.32 13.67 -17.90
CA GLU A 3 -2.22 12.76 -16.75
C GLU A 3 -1.27 11.57 -16.99
N GLU A 4 -1.26 11.01 -18.21
CA GLU A 4 -0.35 9.92 -18.59
C GLU A 4 1.10 10.39 -18.57
N GLY A 5 1.38 11.60 -19.06
CA GLY A 5 2.72 12.18 -19.01
C GLY A 5 3.22 12.40 -17.57
N LEU A 6 2.33 12.74 -16.62
CA LEU A 6 2.68 12.85 -15.21
C LEU A 6 3.02 11.49 -14.59
N LEU A 7 2.25 10.45 -14.93
CA LEU A 7 2.49 9.09 -14.45
C LEU A 7 3.77 8.50 -15.05
N GLU A 8 4.03 8.73 -16.32
CA GLU A 8 5.25 8.29 -17.00
C GLU A 8 6.49 8.98 -16.41
N LEU A 9 6.42 10.30 -16.19
CA LEU A 9 7.47 11.06 -15.50
C LEU A 9 7.76 10.52 -14.10
N CYS A 10 6.73 10.17 -13.32
CA CYS A 10 6.93 9.59 -11.99
C CYS A 10 7.45 8.15 -12.03
N ASN A 11 7.10 7.39 -13.07
CA ASN A 11 7.55 6.01 -13.24
C ASN A 11 8.98 5.91 -13.77
N SER A 12 9.45 6.90 -14.54
CA SER A 12 10.82 6.96 -15.06
C SER A 12 11.84 7.48 -14.04
N ALA A 13 11.38 8.06 -12.93
CA ALA A 13 12.24 8.70 -11.95
C ALA A 13 13.14 7.68 -11.22
N THR A 14 14.43 7.97 -11.23
CA THR A 14 15.50 7.20 -10.59
C THR A 14 16.33 8.07 -9.65
N SER A 15 17.11 7.45 -8.77
CA SER A 15 18.03 8.13 -7.86
C SER A 15 19.14 8.88 -8.60
N GLN A 16 19.48 8.41 -9.81
CA GLN A 16 20.57 8.95 -10.64
C GLN A 16 20.15 10.17 -11.48
N ASP A 17 18.88 10.58 -11.42
CA ASP A 17 18.36 11.63 -12.28
C ASP A 17 18.94 13.02 -11.98
N SER A 18 19.01 13.82 -13.06
CA SER A 18 19.41 15.22 -12.98
C SER A 18 18.50 16.00 -12.01
N GLN A 19 19.06 16.97 -11.28
CA GLN A 19 18.29 17.78 -10.32
C GLN A 19 17.04 18.43 -10.94
N VAL A 20 17.11 18.82 -12.21
CA VAL A 20 15.99 19.38 -12.97
C VAL A 20 14.85 18.37 -13.14
N HIS A 21 15.17 17.13 -13.52
CA HIS A 21 14.18 16.05 -13.64
C HIS A 21 13.56 15.75 -12.27
N ARG A 22 14.39 15.68 -11.22
CA ARG A 22 13.91 15.47 -9.85
C ARG A 22 12.99 16.59 -9.38
N ALA A 23 13.27 17.85 -9.75
CA ALA A 23 12.38 18.98 -9.46
C ALA A 23 11.04 18.88 -10.19
N ALA A 24 11.05 18.47 -11.47
CA ALA A 24 9.84 18.22 -12.24
C ALA A 24 8.99 17.10 -11.62
N VAL A 25 9.60 16.00 -11.22
CA VAL A 25 8.92 14.89 -10.50
C VAL A 25 8.31 15.41 -9.18
N LYS A 26 9.06 16.20 -8.39
CA LYS A 26 8.53 16.78 -7.15
C LYS A 26 7.31 17.68 -7.38
N PHE A 27 7.28 18.42 -8.49
CA PHE A 27 6.12 19.21 -8.88
C PHE A 27 4.94 18.31 -9.28
N ALA A 28 5.21 17.24 -10.03
CA ALA A 28 4.20 16.28 -10.47
C ALA A 28 3.53 15.52 -9.30
N ILE A 29 4.25 15.25 -8.20
CA ILE A 29 3.72 14.52 -7.03
C ILE A 29 2.38 15.07 -6.55
N LYS A 30 2.22 16.39 -6.46
CA LYS A 30 0.94 16.99 -6.01
C LYS A 30 -0.22 16.63 -6.94
N GLN A 31 0.01 16.67 -8.25
CA GLN A 31 -1.00 16.30 -9.23
C GLN A 31 -1.29 14.80 -9.22
N VAL A 32 -0.25 13.97 -9.02
CA VAL A 32 -0.43 12.52 -8.89
C VAL A 32 -1.24 12.18 -7.64
N VAL A 33 -1.04 12.87 -6.51
CA VAL A 33 -1.87 12.70 -5.31
C VAL A 33 -3.32 13.10 -5.58
N GLU A 34 -3.56 14.14 -6.38
CA GLU A 34 -4.93 14.50 -6.79
C GLU A 34 -5.57 13.43 -7.68
N LEU A 35 -4.78 12.80 -8.57
CA LEU A 35 -5.23 11.68 -9.40
C LEU A 35 -5.57 10.45 -8.56
N VAL A 36 -4.84 10.20 -7.47
CA VAL A 36 -5.18 9.14 -6.50
C VAL A 36 -6.57 9.39 -5.88
N ARG A 37 -6.94 10.65 -5.64
CA ARG A 37 -8.23 11.02 -5.04
C ARG A 37 -9.39 10.99 -6.04
N THR A 38 -9.19 11.55 -7.23
CA THR A 38 -10.27 11.88 -8.18
C THR A 38 -10.29 11.03 -9.45
N GLY A 39 -9.22 10.26 -9.70
CA GLY A 39 -9.08 9.47 -10.92
C GLY A 39 -10.04 8.27 -11.01
N SER A 40 -10.13 7.68 -12.20
CA SER A 40 -10.79 6.40 -12.41
C SER A 40 -10.08 5.27 -11.65
N ARG A 41 -10.74 4.13 -11.44
CA ARG A 41 -10.16 2.95 -10.74
C ARG A 41 -8.73 2.64 -11.21
N ALA A 42 -8.53 2.46 -12.52
CA ALA A 42 -7.23 2.18 -13.10
C ALA A 42 -6.20 3.29 -12.85
N LYS A 43 -6.60 4.56 -12.97
CA LYS A 43 -5.71 5.71 -12.73
C LYS A 43 -5.32 5.85 -11.26
N ARG A 44 -6.25 5.63 -10.32
CA ARG A 44 -5.94 5.65 -8.88
C ARG A 44 -4.91 4.58 -8.53
N GLU A 45 -5.09 3.38 -9.07
CA GLU A 45 -4.17 2.27 -8.88
C GLU A 45 -2.78 2.57 -9.45
N GLN A 46 -2.71 3.06 -10.70
CA GLN A 46 -1.46 3.43 -11.35
C GLN A 46 -0.75 4.59 -10.64
N ALA A 47 -1.49 5.63 -10.26
CA ALA A 47 -0.98 6.77 -9.50
C ALA A 47 -0.44 6.34 -8.12
N THR A 48 -1.17 5.48 -7.42
CA THR A 48 -0.75 4.94 -6.12
C THR A 48 0.55 4.16 -6.25
N ARG A 49 0.65 3.28 -7.26
CA ARG A 49 1.89 2.53 -7.53
C ARG A 49 3.07 3.45 -7.88
N ALA A 50 2.84 4.50 -8.66
CA ALA A 50 3.87 5.48 -8.99
C ALA A 50 4.40 6.17 -7.72
N LEU A 51 3.51 6.60 -6.81
CA LEU A 51 3.91 7.17 -5.50
C LEU A 51 4.72 6.15 -4.67
N GLY A 52 4.30 4.89 -4.66
CA GLY A 52 5.03 3.82 -3.97
C GLY A 52 6.44 3.59 -4.50
N ARG A 53 6.62 3.67 -5.83
CA ARG A 53 7.95 3.61 -6.48
C ARG A 53 8.81 4.82 -6.11
N LEU A 54 8.28 6.04 -6.24
CA LEU A 54 8.99 7.27 -5.87
C LEU A 54 9.43 7.26 -4.40
N ALA A 55 8.53 6.82 -3.51
CA ALA A 55 8.85 6.65 -2.10
C ALA A 55 9.99 5.65 -1.91
N ARG A 56 10.01 4.54 -2.66
CA ARG A 56 11.08 3.54 -2.56
C ARG A 56 12.44 4.08 -2.98
N GLU A 57 12.44 4.93 -4.00
CA GLU A 57 13.63 5.45 -4.66
C GLU A 57 14.40 6.45 -3.80
N ASP A 58 13.73 7.46 -3.25
CA ASP A 58 14.42 8.59 -2.62
C ASP A 58 13.65 9.18 -1.43
N ALA A 59 14.38 9.47 -0.36
CA ALA A 59 13.80 10.07 0.86
C ALA A 59 13.23 11.48 0.63
N GLY A 60 13.81 12.24 -0.30
CA GLY A 60 13.30 13.54 -0.71
C GLY A 60 11.97 13.46 -1.46
N TYR A 61 11.70 12.37 -2.20
CA TYR A 61 10.38 12.12 -2.75
C TYR A 61 9.39 11.73 -1.66
N LYS A 62 9.77 10.89 -0.69
CA LYS A 62 8.90 10.57 0.47
C LYS A 62 8.42 11.82 1.19
N ALA A 63 9.33 12.74 1.48
CA ALA A 63 8.99 14.00 2.14
C ALA A 63 7.95 14.79 1.33
N ARG A 64 8.14 14.90 0.01
CA ARG A 64 7.21 15.62 -0.89
C ARG A 64 5.86 14.94 -1.03
N ILE A 65 5.80 13.61 -1.02
CA ILE A 65 4.56 12.84 -1.03
C ILE A 65 3.75 13.11 0.24
N VAL A 66 4.41 13.14 1.40
CA VAL A 66 3.77 13.44 2.68
C VAL A 66 3.33 14.90 2.76
N GLU A 67 4.18 15.85 2.33
CA GLU A 67 3.83 17.28 2.22
C GLU A 67 2.63 17.53 1.29
N ALA A 68 2.40 16.66 0.31
CA ALA A 68 1.23 16.69 -0.57
C ALA A 68 -0.04 16.08 0.06
N ASN A 69 -0.04 15.77 1.36
CA ASN A 69 -1.15 15.12 2.08
C ASN A 69 -1.56 13.77 1.49
N ALA A 70 -0.60 12.97 1.01
CA ALA A 70 -0.90 11.65 0.48
C ALA A 70 -1.32 10.64 1.56
N ILE A 71 -0.86 10.78 2.82
CA ILE A 71 -1.12 9.78 3.87
C ILE A 71 -2.62 9.57 4.12
N PRO A 72 -3.44 10.61 4.41
CA PRO A 72 -4.88 10.42 4.60
C PRO A 72 -5.55 9.80 3.37
N VAL A 73 -5.18 10.27 2.16
CA VAL A 73 -5.72 9.75 0.90
C VAL A 73 -5.43 8.25 0.74
N LEU A 74 -4.21 7.83 1.05
CA LEU A 74 -3.82 6.41 0.98
C LEU A 74 -4.53 5.57 2.04
N VAL A 75 -4.78 6.12 3.24
CA VAL A 75 -5.55 5.43 4.29
C VAL A 75 -7.01 5.26 3.86
N ASP A 76 -7.61 6.29 3.23
CA ASP A 76 -8.97 6.19 2.69
C ASP A 76 -9.07 5.12 1.59
N LEU A 77 -8.03 4.99 0.75
CA LEU A 77 -7.97 3.93 -0.28
C LEU A 77 -7.92 2.51 0.28
N LEU A 78 -7.47 2.31 1.53
CA LEU A 78 -7.57 1.00 2.20
C LEU A 78 -9.03 0.57 2.39
N CYS A 79 -9.98 1.49 2.35
CA CYS A 79 -11.42 1.22 2.44
C CYS A 79 -12.10 1.04 1.07
N SER A 80 -11.33 1.01 -0.03
CA SER A 80 -11.88 0.77 -1.36
C SER A 80 -12.51 -0.63 -1.47
N MET A 81 -13.51 -0.79 -2.35
CA MET A 81 -14.09 -2.10 -2.68
C MET A 81 -13.16 -2.94 -3.58
N ASP A 82 -12.12 -2.31 -4.13
CA ASP A 82 -11.19 -2.94 -5.08
C ASP A 82 -9.93 -3.43 -4.35
N SER A 83 -9.75 -4.75 -4.25
CA SER A 83 -8.60 -5.37 -3.58
C SER A 83 -7.24 -4.94 -4.15
N SER A 84 -7.14 -4.75 -5.47
CA SER A 84 -5.91 -4.26 -6.12
C SER A 84 -5.53 -2.84 -5.69
N ILE A 85 -6.53 -1.97 -5.46
CA ILE A 85 -6.31 -0.62 -4.95
C ILE A 85 -5.87 -0.69 -3.47
N GLN A 86 -6.54 -1.50 -2.67
CA GLN A 86 -6.19 -1.69 -1.25
C GLN A 86 -4.75 -2.20 -1.10
N GLU A 87 -4.36 -3.18 -1.91
CA GLU A 87 -3.01 -3.74 -1.94
C GLU A 87 -1.97 -2.69 -2.35
N SER A 88 -2.26 -1.95 -3.43
CA SER A 88 -1.37 -0.89 -3.92
C SER A 88 -1.20 0.23 -2.87
N ALA A 89 -2.27 0.59 -2.16
CA ALA A 89 -2.24 1.56 -1.07
C ALA A 89 -1.41 1.04 0.11
N ALA A 90 -1.64 -0.21 0.55
CA ALA A 90 -0.86 -0.83 1.63
C ALA A 90 0.64 -0.89 1.30
N ARG A 91 1.01 -1.35 0.09
CA ARG A 91 2.41 -1.36 -0.37
C ARG A 91 3.03 0.03 -0.40
N THR A 92 2.26 1.03 -0.84
CA THR A 92 2.73 2.43 -0.88
C THR A 92 2.98 2.99 0.52
N LEU A 93 2.09 2.70 1.47
CA LEU A 93 2.27 3.04 2.89
C LEU A 93 3.52 2.36 3.47
N THR A 94 3.78 1.09 3.14
CA THR A 94 5.02 0.38 3.53
C THR A 94 6.26 1.10 3.04
N CYS A 95 6.29 1.48 1.75
CA CYS A 95 7.40 2.24 1.17
C CYS A 95 7.63 3.58 1.88
N LEU A 96 6.55 4.31 2.20
CA LEU A 96 6.61 5.59 2.91
C LEU A 96 7.04 5.44 4.37
N ALA A 97 6.68 4.34 5.04
CA ALA A 97 7.06 4.05 6.43
C ALA A 97 8.50 3.53 6.58
N ARG A 98 9.04 2.88 5.55
CA ARG A 98 10.42 2.35 5.54
C ARG A 98 11.43 3.45 5.82
N ASN A 99 12.33 3.24 6.78
CA ASN A 99 13.39 4.18 7.19
C ASN A 99 12.92 5.62 7.50
N CYS A 100 11.63 5.84 7.82
CA CYS A 100 11.09 7.19 8.09
C CYS A 100 10.19 7.17 9.34
N PRO A 101 10.74 7.39 10.56
CA PRO A 101 9.95 7.32 11.80
C PRO A 101 8.85 8.38 11.87
N VAL A 102 9.07 9.57 11.31
CA VAL A 102 8.06 10.64 11.23
C VAL A 102 6.83 10.17 10.47
N ASN A 103 7.01 9.52 9.32
CA ASN A 103 5.91 9.00 8.51
C ASN A 103 5.13 7.90 9.25
N ARG A 104 5.82 7.04 10.00
CA ARG A 104 5.18 5.99 10.82
C ARG A 104 4.25 6.59 11.87
N ALA A 105 4.68 7.67 12.52
CA ALA A 105 3.85 8.36 13.51
C ALA A 105 2.62 8.98 12.83
N LEU A 106 2.81 9.69 11.71
CA LEU A 106 1.71 10.31 10.95
C LEU A 106 0.68 9.28 10.46
N MET A 107 1.12 8.12 9.98
CA MET A 107 0.23 7.03 9.58
C MET A 107 -0.54 6.44 10.77
N GLY A 108 0.13 6.29 11.92
CA GLY A 108 -0.52 5.87 13.16
C GLY A 108 -1.65 6.82 13.56
N THR A 109 -1.38 8.14 13.55
CA THR A 109 -2.38 9.17 13.85
C THR A 109 -3.48 9.28 12.80
N ALA A 110 -3.18 8.96 11.54
CA ALA A 110 -4.17 8.95 10.46
C ALA A 110 -5.10 7.71 10.49
N GLY A 111 -4.92 6.79 11.45
CA GLY A 111 -5.78 5.62 11.57
C GLY A 111 -5.44 4.49 10.60
N ALA A 112 -4.21 4.43 10.08
CA ALA A 112 -3.79 3.35 9.17
C ALA A 112 -3.83 1.97 9.85
N ILE A 113 -3.49 1.88 11.14
CA ILE A 113 -3.32 0.60 11.86
C ILE A 113 -4.62 -0.21 11.93
N PRO A 114 -5.77 0.34 12.38
CA PRO A 114 -7.04 -0.38 12.34
C PRO A 114 -7.43 -0.84 10.93
N ARG A 115 -7.27 0.03 9.93
CA ARG A 115 -7.64 -0.29 8.53
C ARG A 115 -6.79 -1.44 7.97
N LEU A 116 -5.49 -1.42 8.21
CA LEU A 116 -4.59 -2.50 7.80
C LEU A 116 -4.88 -3.81 8.55
N THR A 117 -5.35 -3.73 9.80
CA THR A 117 -5.74 -4.90 10.58
C THR A 117 -7.03 -5.52 10.02
N ASP A 118 -8.00 -4.70 9.62
CA ASP A 118 -9.22 -5.17 8.94
C ASP A 118 -8.89 -5.92 7.63
N LEU A 119 -7.89 -5.45 6.88
CA LEU A 119 -7.44 -6.11 5.64
C LEU A 119 -6.79 -7.48 5.87
N LEU A 120 -6.20 -7.72 7.05
CA LEU A 120 -5.70 -9.06 7.41
C LEU A 120 -6.84 -10.08 7.55
N MET A 121 -8.06 -9.61 7.90
CA MET A 121 -9.25 -10.45 8.05
C MET A 121 -10.02 -10.65 6.74
N ALA A 122 -9.65 -9.96 5.65
CA ALA A 122 -10.36 -10.06 4.37
C ALA A 122 -10.37 -11.52 3.86
N PRO A 123 -11.51 -12.09 3.45
CA PRO A 123 -11.62 -13.49 3.06
C PRO A 123 -10.74 -13.82 1.85
N THR A 124 -10.06 -14.96 1.90
CA THR A 124 -9.27 -15.51 0.79
C THR A 124 -10.07 -16.50 -0.02
N ALA A 125 -9.68 -16.74 -1.27
CA ALA A 125 -10.24 -17.82 -2.09
C ALA A 125 -10.21 -19.19 -1.37
N ALA A 126 -9.22 -19.43 -0.50
CA ALA A 126 -9.14 -20.64 0.33
C ALA A 126 -10.23 -20.72 1.42
N THR A 127 -10.72 -19.59 1.93
CA THR A 127 -11.82 -19.54 2.92
C THR A 127 -13.20 -19.46 2.25
N SER A 128 -13.30 -18.98 1.00
CA SER A 128 -14.55 -19.07 0.23
C SER A 128 -14.80 -20.45 -0.35
N ALA A 129 -13.77 -21.23 -0.69
CA ALA A 129 -13.92 -22.61 -1.18
C ALA A 129 -14.56 -23.55 -0.14
N ALA A 130 -14.32 -23.31 1.16
CA ALA A 130 -14.98 -24.04 2.25
C ALA A 130 -16.46 -23.64 2.44
N ALA A 131 -16.87 -22.45 1.98
CA ALA A 131 -18.25 -21.96 2.03
C ALA A 131 -19.02 -22.20 0.71
N ALA A 132 -18.32 -22.42 -0.41
CA ALA A 132 -18.88 -22.51 -1.76
C ALA A 132 -19.10 -23.95 -2.26
N SER A 133 -19.57 -24.86 -1.41
CA SER A 133 -20.24 -26.08 -1.89
C SER A 133 -21.66 -25.71 -2.35
N SER A 134 -21.77 -24.96 -3.45
CA SER A 134 -22.92 -24.82 -4.37
C SER A 134 -22.82 -23.50 -5.13
N VAL A 135 -22.98 -23.58 -6.45
CA VAL A 135 -23.07 -22.49 -7.44
C VAL A 135 -21.73 -21.96 -7.95
N GLU A 136 -21.18 -22.75 -8.86
CA GLU A 136 -20.14 -22.37 -9.82
C GLU A 136 -20.78 -21.48 -10.91
N LEU A 137 -20.49 -20.17 -10.87
CA LEU A 137 -20.69 -19.26 -12.00
C LEU A 137 -19.34 -19.07 -12.70
N PRO A 138 -19.30 -19.02 -14.05
CA PRO A 138 -18.06 -18.93 -14.79
C PRO A 138 -17.39 -17.56 -14.58
N SER A 139 -16.21 -17.57 -13.97
CA SER A 139 -15.32 -16.42 -13.84
C SER A 139 -14.89 -15.90 -15.23
N PRO A 140 -14.83 -14.58 -15.46
CA PRO A 140 -14.34 -14.03 -16.72
C PRO A 140 -12.85 -14.34 -16.92
N PRO A 141 -12.39 -14.47 -18.18
CA PRO A 141 -11.00 -14.76 -18.50
C PRO A 141 -10.16 -13.48 -18.40
N ASP A 142 -8.90 -13.65 -17.97
CA ASP A 142 -7.79 -12.71 -18.15
C ASP A 142 -7.76 -11.42 -17.32
N GLU A 143 -7.50 -11.53 -16.01
CA GLU A 143 -6.75 -10.51 -15.24
C GLU A 143 -5.65 -11.25 -14.46
N GLY A 144 -4.39 -10.86 -14.66
CA GLY A 144 -3.19 -11.61 -14.26
C GLY A 144 -3.15 -12.08 -12.81
N GLY A 145 -2.54 -13.26 -12.60
CA GLY A 145 -2.47 -13.99 -11.33
C GLY A 145 -2.40 -13.11 -10.09
N GLN A 146 -3.52 -13.00 -9.40
CA GLN A 146 -3.63 -12.27 -8.15
C GLN A 146 -3.46 -13.30 -7.04
N ASP A 147 -2.29 -13.32 -6.40
CA ASP A 147 -2.07 -14.19 -5.26
C ASP A 147 -3.14 -13.86 -4.22
N PRO A 148 -3.96 -14.84 -3.78
CA PRO A 148 -5.08 -14.58 -2.89
C PRO A 148 -4.62 -13.96 -1.56
N ASN A 149 -3.34 -14.14 -1.20
CA ASN A 149 -2.72 -13.61 0.01
C ASN A 149 -1.97 -12.28 -0.21
N ALA A 150 -1.82 -11.75 -1.43
CA ALA A 150 -1.02 -10.56 -1.70
C ALA A 150 -1.48 -9.32 -0.90
N LEU A 151 -2.80 -9.15 -0.76
CA LEU A 151 -3.39 -8.07 0.03
C LEU A 151 -3.05 -8.20 1.52
N ARG A 152 -3.17 -9.42 2.07
CA ARG A 152 -2.85 -9.70 3.47
C ARG A 152 -1.35 -9.53 3.74
N ALA A 153 -0.50 -10.02 2.84
CA ALA A 153 0.95 -9.83 2.92
C ALA A 153 1.33 -8.34 2.86
N ALA A 154 0.72 -7.56 1.96
CA ALA A 154 0.92 -6.12 1.89
C ALA A 154 0.50 -5.41 3.18
N ALA A 155 -0.65 -5.77 3.76
CA ALA A 155 -1.13 -5.23 5.01
C ALA A 155 -0.22 -5.60 6.20
N ALA A 156 0.24 -6.85 6.27
CA ALA A 156 1.20 -7.32 7.27
C ALA A 156 2.53 -6.57 7.17
N GLY A 157 3.06 -6.40 5.96
CA GLY A 157 4.27 -5.62 5.71
C GLY A 157 4.13 -4.16 6.14
N ALA A 158 2.98 -3.53 5.88
CA ALA A 158 2.71 -2.17 6.33
C ALA A 158 2.68 -2.09 7.87
N LEU A 159 1.99 -3.02 8.55
CA LEU A 159 1.96 -3.08 10.02
C LEU A 159 3.35 -3.31 10.62
N PHE A 160 4.16 -4.19 10.02
CA PHE A 160 5.55 -4.40 10.44
C PHE A 160 6.35 -3.11 10.38
N HIS A 161 6.33 -2.41 9.24
CA HIS A 161 7.06 -1.14 9.09
C HIS A 161 6.56 -0.04 10.01
N LEU A 162 5.27 -0.02 10.33
CA LEU A 162 4.69 0.90 11.31
C LEU A 162 5.12 0.60 12.75
N ALA A 163 5.33 -0.67 13.10
CA ALA A 163 5.79 -1.11 14.42
C ALA A 163 7.26 -0.76 14.69
N LEU A 164 8.09 -0.72 13.63
CA LEU A 164 9.53 -0.47 13.76
C LEU A 164 9.80 0.85 14.49
N ASN A 165 10.56 0.79 15.58
CA ASN A 165 10.98 1.93 16.40
C ASN A 165 9.83 2.88 16.83
N SER A 166 8.60 2.37 16.94
CA SER A 166 7.44 3.16 17.39
C SER A 166 6.67 2.40 18.47
N ALA A 167 6.90 2.74 19.74
CA ALA A 167 6.20 2.13 20.87
C ALA A 167 4.69 2.39 20.81
N SER A 168 4.28 3.60 20.41
CA SER A 168 2.87 3.96 20.22
C SER A 168 2.21 3.09 19.15
N ASN A 169 2.85 2.91 17.99
CA ASN A 169 2.27 2.07 16.95
C ASN A 169 2.25 0.60 17.36
N LYS A 170 3.28 0.09 18.05
CA LYS A 170 3.27 -1.28 18.61
C LYS A 170 2.07 -1.50 19.54
N ALA A 171 1.80 -0.56 20.45
CA ALA A 171 0.64 -0.62 21.34
C ALA A 171 -0.67 -0.63 20.55
N MET A 172 -0.81 0.22 19.54
CA MET A 172 -2.00 0.26 18.68
C MET A 172 -2.20 -1.03 17.87
N ILE A 173 -1.12 -1.65 17.39
CA ILE A 173 -1.18 -2.93 16.66
C ILE A 173 -1.67 -4.05 17.58
N VAL A 174 -1.20 -4.07 18.84
CA VAL A 174 -1.67 -5.02 19.86
C VAL A 174 -3.16 -4.78 20.15
N LEU A 175 -3.55 -3.53 20.40
CA LEU A 175 -4.93 -3.15 20.72
C LEU A 175 -5.90 -3.43 19.56
N ALA A 176 -5.44 -3.30 18.32
CA ALA A 176 -6.22 -3.64 17.14
C ALA A 176 -6.42 -5.15 16.96
N GLY A 177 -5.75 -5.99 17.75
CA GLY A 177 -5.87 -7.45 17.63
C GLY A 177 -5.11 -8.03 16.44
N ALA A 178 -4.09 -7.33 15.92
CA ALA A 178 -3.35 -7.78 14.75
C ALA A 178 -2.42 -8.98 15.03
N ILE A 179 -2.02 -9.22 16.28
CA ILE A 179 -1.02 -10.25 16.62
C ILE A 179 -1.47 -11.67 16.24
N PRO A 180 -2.67 -12.16 16.63
CA PRO A 180 -3.15 -13.48 16.21
C PRO A 180 -3.20 -13.62 14.68
N LEU A 181 -3.69 -12.58 13.98
CA LEU A 181 -3.82 -12.58 12.53
C LEU A 181 -2.46 -12.67 11.81
N LEU A 182 -1.44 -12.00 12.35
CA LEU A 182 -0.07 -12.09 11.83
C LEU A 182 0.55 -13.48 12.07
N ILE A 183 0.24 -14.13 13.20
CA ILE A 183 0.68 -15.50 13.49
C ILE A 183 0.02 -16.48 12.51
N ASP A 184 -1.29 -16.34 12.28
CA ASP A 184 -2.04 -17.18 11.34
C ASP A 184 -1.50 -17.03 9.91
N LEU A 185 -1.17 -15.80 9.49
CA LEU A 185 -0.56 -15.54 8.19
C LEU A 185 0.80 -16.24 8.04
N LEU A 186 1.63 -16.23 9.08
CA LEU A 186 2.93 -16.93 9.09
C LEU A 186 2.79 -18.45 9.08
N ALA A 187 1.72 -18.99 9.65
CA ALA A 187 1.43 -20.42 9.63
C ALA A 187 0.99 -20.91 8.25
N VAL A 188 0.33 -20.05 7.46
CA VAL A 188 -0.14 -20.36 6.10
C VAL A 188 0.94 -20.14 5.04
N ASP A 189 1.74 -19.07 5.13
CA ASP A 189 2.74 -18.70 4.13
C ASP A 189 4.17 -18.88 4.65
N SER A 190 4.66 -20.14 4.68
CA SER A 190 6.00 -20.46 5.18
C SER A 190 7.17 -19.97 4.29
N SER A 191 6.89 -19.37 3.12
CA SER A 191 7.89 -19.00 2.11
C SER A 191 8.04 -17.48 1.87
N GLU A 192 6.94 -16.73 1.68
CA GLU A 192 7.04 -15.34 1.20
C GLU A 192 6.98 -14.27 2.29
N ALA A 193 6.29 -14.51 3.41
CA ALA A 193 6.24 -13.58 4.54
C ALA A 193 7.64 -13.30 5.14
N ARG A 194 8.60 -14.22 4.95
CA ARG A 194 10.00 -14.03 5.34
C ARG A 194 10.77 -13.03 4.47
N GLN A 195 10.46 -12.91 3.18
CA GLN A 195 11.23 -12.06 2.27
C GLN A 195 10.89 -10.57 2.38
N GLN A 196 9.68 -10.23 2.86
CA GLN A 196 9.29 -8.84 3.11
C GLN A 196 9.64 -8.36 4.53
N ALA A 197 10.11 -9.25 5.41
CA ALA A 197 10.47 -8.96 6.80
C ALA A 197 11.96 -8.62 7.04
N THR A 198 12.78 -8.64 5.98
CA THR A 198 14.21 -8.22 5.98
C THR A 198 14.38 -6.88 5.29
#